data_AF-D0SGV5-F1
#
_entry.id   AF-D0SGV5-F1
#
_cell.length_a   1.000
_cell.length_b   1.000
_cell.length_c   1.000
_cell.angle_alpha   90.00
_cell.angle_beta   90.00
_cell.angle_gamma   90.00
#
_symmetry.space_group_name_H-M   'P 1'
#
loop_
_entity.id
_entity.type
_entity.pdbx_description
1 polymer ?
#
loop_
_entity_poly.entity_id
_entity_poly.type
_entity_poly.pdbx_seq_one_letter_code
_entity_poly.pdbx_strand_id
1 'polypeptide(L)'
;MPTSQNVIAVIVNHEFQDQYFTNEKSFNEYVESVAGTGSEVKAMVVPFYQFKGLLKIQELVGVHPDFNTVMIEIERLDPDKKAMVYSNIGQINENAFSKEYFDYYVKNMLGLTSDPDFEPEFAEKDQTLSYVDYLKTQVAFLNEVIGMIEGNRTGATNASENIQ
;
A
#
# COMPACT_ATOMS: atom_id res chain seq x y z
N MET A 1 5.52 5.08 11.31
CA MET A 1 6.94 5.05 10.92
C MET A 1 7.27 6.35 10.19
N PRO A 2 8.48 6.92 10.32
CA PRO A 2 8.83 8.12 9.58
C PRO A 2 8.86 7.78 8.08
N THR A 3 8.03 8.48 7.31
CA THR A 3 7.89 8.30 5.86
C THR A 3 9.22 8.49 5.12
N SER A 4 10.18 9.21 5.69
CA SER A 4 11.48 9.52 5.09
C SER A 4 12.58 8.46 5.33
N GLN A 5 12.29 7.32 5.96
CA GLN A 5 13.31 6.31 6.20
C GLN A 5 13.72 5.62 4.90
N ASN A 6 15.00 5.66 4.55
CA ASN A 6 15.53 4.87 3.45
C ASN A 6 15.61 3.39 3.84
N VAL A 7 15.23 2.53 2.90
CA VAL A 7 15.29 1.07 3.00
C VAL A 7 16.03 0.50 1.80
N ILE A 8 16.58 -0.71 1.98
CA ILE A 8 17.14 -1.52 0.91
C ILE A 8 15.99 -2.37 0.37
N ALA A 9 15.49 -2.00 -0.81
CA ALA A 9 14.50 -2.77 -1.56
C ALA A 9 15.21 -3.85 -2.38
N VAL A 10 14.63 -5.05 -2.43
CA VAL A 10 15.22 -6.19 -3.13
C VAL A 10 14.31 -6.64 -4.26
N ILE A 11 14.94 -6.95 -5.39
CA ILE A 11 14.32 -7.45 -6.61
C ILE A 11 14.91 -8.84 -6.89
N VAL A 12 14.05 -9.85 -7.02
CA VAL A 12 14.44 -11.23 -7.31
C VAL A 12 13.75 -11.65 -8.60
N ASN A 13 14.51 -12.12 -9.58
CA ASN A 13 13.99 -12.53 -10.90
C ASN A 13 13.06 -11.47 -11.54
N HIS A 14 13.45 -10.19 -11.41
CA HIS A 14 12.74 -9.01 -11.91
C HIS A 14 11.47 -8.59 -11.13
N GLU A 15 11.21 -9.19 -9.97
CA GLU A 15 10.07 -8.83 -9.12
C GLU A 15 10.53 -8.26 -7.77
N PHE A 16 9.96 -7.11 -7.39
CA PHE A 16 10.09 -6.56 -6.04
C PHE A 16 9.55 -7.55 -5.02
N GLN A 17 10.33 -7.77 -3.97
CA GLN A 17 9.95 -8.62 -2.85
C GLN A 17 9.29 -7.78 -1.77
N ASP A 18 8.24 -8.28 -1.10
CA ASP A 18 7.67 -7.65 0.11
C ASP A 18 8.56 -7.90 1.34
N GLN A 19 9.86 -7.66 1.16
CA GLN A 19 10.89 -7.67 2.18
C GLN A 19 11.81 -6.49 1.94
N TYR A 20 12.15 -5.79 3.02
CA TYR A 20 13.05 -4.65 2.99
C TYR A 20 13.99 -4.70 4.17
N PHE A 21 15.18 -4.15 3.98
CA PHE A 21 16.23 -4.17 4.99
C PHE A 21 16.66 -2.76 5.36
N THR A 22 17.05 -2.60 6.61
CA THR A 22 17.61 -1.35 7.15
C THR A 22 19.05 -1.52 7.63
N ASN A 23 19.60 -2.74 7.54
CA ASN A 23 20.98 -3.06 7.86
C ASN A 23 21.57 -4.01 6.81
N GLU A 24 22.87 -3.85 6.56
CA GLU A 24 23.61 -4.59 5.52
C GLU A 24 23.75 -6.08 5.84
N LYS A 25 23.90 -6.43 7.11
CA LYS A 25 24.08 -7.83 7.53
C LYS A 25 22.87 -8.70 7.16
N SER A 26 21.65 -8.29 7.56
CA SER A 26 20.42 -9.03 7.23
C SER A 26 20.16 -9.07 5.73
N PHE A 27 20.56 -8.03 5.01
CA PHE A 27 20.46 -8.00 3.55
C PHE A 27 21.39 -9.05 2.92
N ASN A 28 22.66 -9.10 3.32
CA ASN A 28 23.62 -10.07 2.77
C ASN A 28 23.21 -11.52 3.07
N GLU A 29 22.73 -11.80 4.29
CA GLU A 29 22.20 -13.12 4.66
C GLU A 29 21.02 -13.55 3.74
N TYR A 30 20.13 -12.60 3.43
CA TYR A 30 19.03 -12.85 2.48
C TYR A 30 19.54 -13.08 1.06
N VAL A 31 20.44 -12.24 0.55
CA VAL A 31 20.99 -12.37 -0.81
C VAL A 31 21.70 -13.70 -0.99
N GLU A 32 22.50 -14.15 -0.03
CA GLU A 32 23.16 -15.46 -0.07
C GLU A 32 22.15 -16.61 -0.15
N SER A 33 21.06 -16.52 0.63
CA SER A 33 19.99 -17.53 0.63
C SER A 33 19.27 -17.62 -0.73
N VAL A 34 19.02 -16.48 -1.39
CA VAL A 34 18.32 -16.43 -2.67
C VAL A 34 19.25 -16.77 -3.83
N ALA A 35 20.49 -16.28 -3.83
CA ALA A 35 21.48 -16.60 -4.86
C ALA A 35 21.76 -18.12 -4.91
N GLY A 36 21.71 -18.81 -3.76
CA GLY A 36 21.82 -20.27 -3.68
C GLY A 36 20.75 -21.05 -4.45
N THR A 37 19.65 -20.39 -4.85
CA THR A 37 18.58 -20.97 -5.67
C THR A 37 18.78 -20.80 -7.19
N GLY A 38 19.83 -20.08 -7.60
CA GLY A 38 20.07 -19.72 -9.00
C GLY A 38 19.28 -18.49 -9.49
N SER A 39 18.60 -17.78 -8.58
CA SER A 39 17.84 -16.57 -8.89
C SER A 39 18.75 -15.34 -9.10
N GLU A 40 18.33 -14.42 -9.97
CA GLU A 40 18.98 -13.11 -10.13
C GLU A 40 18.52 -12.17 -9.03
N VAL A 41 19.45 -11.55 -8.30
CA VAL A 41 19.15 -10.63 -7.19
C VAL A 41 19.73 -9.26 -7.47
N LYS A 42 18.89 -8.23 -7.34
CA LYS A 42 19.28 -6.80 -7.40
C LYS A 42 18.76 -6.08 -6.16
N ALA A 43 19.45 -5.03 -5.76
CA ALA A 43 19.06 -4.21 -4.62
C ALA A 43 19.20 -2.72 -4.94
N MET A 44 18.33 -1.91 -4.34
CA MET A 44 18.37 -0.46 -4.45
C MET A 44 17.97 0.21 -3.13
N VAL A 45 18.53 1.37 -2.86
CA VAL A 45 18.16 2.18 -1.69
C VAL A 45 17.08 3.17 -2.10
N VAL A 46 15.92 3.09 -1.47
CA VAL A 46 14.77 3.98 -1.74
C VAL A 46 14.10 4.42 -0.44
N PRO A 47 13.41 5.58 -0.42
CA PRO A 47 12.53 5.92 0.69
C PRO A 47 11.45 4.85 0.89
N PHE A 48 11.07 4.58 2.14
CA PHE A 48 10.09 3.55 2.48
C PHE A 48 8.73 3.77 1.82
N TYR A 49 8.27 5.02 1.70
CA TYR A 49 7.02 5.33 0.99
C TYR A 49 7.11 4.92 -0.50
N GLN A 50 8.28 5.10 -1.12
CA GLN A 50 8.49 4.75 -2.52
C GLN A 50 8.50 3.23 -2.68
N PHE A 51 9.15 2.50 -1.76
CA PHE A 51 9.12 1.05 -1.74
C PHE A 51 7.69 0.49 -1.65
N LYS A 52 6.86 1.03 -0.75
CA LYS A 52 5.44 0.62 -0.64
C LYS A 52 4.65 0.92 -1.91
N GLY A 53 4.87 2.09 -2.53
CA GLY A 53 4.28 2.42 -3.83
C GLY A 53 4.67 1.43 -4.92
N LEU A 54 5.97 1.10 -5.04
CA LEU A 54 6.49 0.15 -6.03
C LEU A 54 5.86 -1.24 -5.91
N LEU A 55 5.77 -1.76 -4.68
CA LEU A 55 5.11 -3.05 -4.41
C LEU A 55 3.66 -3.04 -4.86
N LYS A 56 2.92 -1.97 -4.50
CA LYS A 56 1.50 -1.88 -4.81
C LYS A 56 1.25 -1.70 -6.31
N ILE A 57 2.13 -0.98 -7.03
CA ILE A 57 2.09 -0.92 -8.50
C ILE A 57 2.32 -2.31 -9.08
N GLN A 58 3.35 -3.04 -8.64
CA GLN A 58 3.62 -4.39 -9.15
C GLN A 58 2.46 -5.35 -8.93
N GLU A 59 1.81 -5.28 -7.77
CA GLU A 59 0.67 -6.12 -7.42
C GLU A 59 -0.59 -5.82 -8.23
N LEU A 60 -0.88 -4.52 -8.46
CA LEU A 60 -2.14 -4.08 -9.03
C LEU A 60 -2.08 -3.75 -10.52
N VAL A 61 -0.89 -3.63 -11.11
CA VAL A 61 -0.78 -3.27 -12.52
C VAL A 61 -1.26 -4.40 -13.44
N GLY A 62 -1.99 -4.03 -14.48
CA GLY A 62 -2.50 -4.96 -15.47
C GLY A 62 -1.58 -5.09 -16.70
N VAL A 63 -2.15 -5.60 -17.79
CA VAL A 63 -1.47 -5.64 -19.09
C VAL A 63 -1.31 -4.24 -19.69
N HIS A 64 -2.33 -3.37 -19.53
CA HIS A 64 -2.28 -1.98 -19.98
C HIS A 64 -3.05 -1.02 -19.02
N PRO A 65 -2.39 0.02 -18.48
CA PRO A 65 -0.94 0.27 -18.55
C PRO A 65 -0.15 -0.84 -17.84
N ASP A 66 1.04 -1.17 -18.34
CA ASP A 66 1.95 -2.13 -17.70
C ASP A 66 2.83 -1.45 -16.63
N PHE A 67 3.55 -2.26 -15.84
CA PHE A 67 4.41 -1.76 -14.75
C PHE A 67 5.39 -0.68 -15.24
N ASN A 68 6.06 -0.93 -16.36
CA ASN A 68 7.07 -0.03 -16.90
C ASN A 68 6.47 1.29 -17.36
N THR A 69 5.30 1.26 -17.98
CA THR A 69 4.58 2.45 -18.44
C THR A 69 4.19 3.33 -17.26
N VAL A 70 3.60 2.74 -16.21
CA VAL A 70 3.24 3.45 -14.98
C VAL A 70 4.49 4.08 -14.35
N MET A 71 5.57 3.32 -14.23
CA MET A 71 6.84 3.79 -13.67
C MET A 71 7.44 4.95 -14.44
N ILE A 72 7.48 4.87 -15.78
CA ILE A 72 8.02 5.93 -16.63
C ILE A 72 7.23 7.23 -16.46
N GLU A 73 5.90 7.17 -16.40
CA GLU A 73 5.11 8.39 -16.20
C GLU A 73 5.27 8.99 -14.81
N ILE A 74 5.37 8.16 -13.75
CA ILE A 74 5.64 8.65 -12.40
C ILE A 74 7.01 9.34 -12.32
N GLU A 75 8.05 8.78 -12.95
CA GLU A 75 9.40 9.35 -12.93
C GLU A 75 9.54 10.65 -13.74
N ARG A 76 8.59 10.96 -14.64
CA ARG A 76 8.52 12.25 -15.35
C ARG A 76 7.94 13.38 -14.52
N LEU A 77 7.29 13.07 -13.40
CA LEU A 77 6.70 14.07 -12.51
C LEU A 77 7.77 14.84 -11.73
N ASP A 78 7.43 16.06 -11.34
CA ASP A 78 8.22 16.82 -10.37
C ASP A 78 8.42 16.02 -9.07
N PRO A 79 9.57 16.15 -8.36
CA PRO A 79 9.89 15.33 -7.19
C PRO A 79 8.80 15.28 -6.11
N ASP A 80 8.14 16.42 -5.84
CA ASP A 80 7.06 16.50 -4.84
C ASP A 80 5.82 15.71 -5.27
N LYS A 81 5.44 15.82 -6.55
CA LYS A 81 4.33 15.07 -7.13
C LYS A 81 4.63 13.58 -7.18
N LYS A 82 5.86 13.22 -7.53
CA LYS A 82 6.34 11.84 -7.50
C LYS A 82 6.22 11.22 -6.12
N ALA A 83 6.70 11.93 -5.09
CA ALA A 83 6.60 11.47 -3.71
C ALA A 83 5.15 11.28 -3.26
N MET A 84 4.28 12.23 -3.61
CA MET A 84 2.84 12.15 -3.35
C MET A 84 2.20 10.93 -4.03
N VAL A 85 2.50 10.69 -5.31
CA VAL A 85 1.94 9.56 -6.08
C VAL A 85 2.35 8.22 -5.46
N TYR A 86 3.64 8.01 -5.19
CA TYR A 86 4.10 6.79 -4.53
C TYR A 86 3.47 6.59 -3.15
N SER A 87 3.35 7.66 -2.35
CA SER A 87 2.73 7.58 -1.03
C SER A 87 1.26 7.19 -1.12
N ASN A 88 0.50 7.79 -2.04
CA ASN A 88 -0.93 7.51 -2.19
C ASN A 88 -1.16 6.08 -2.70
N ILE A 89 -0.42 5.66 -3.73
CA ILE A 89 -0.52 4.29 -4.25
C ILE A 89 -0.13 3.29 -3.16
N GLY A 90 0.96 3.53 -2.42
CA GLY A 90 1.40 2.65 -1.34
C GLY A 90 0.43 2.54 -0.15
N GLN A 91 -0.58 3.42 -0.06
CA GLN A 91 -1.63 3.41 0.95
C GLN A 91 -2.93 2.74 0.50
N ILE A 92 -3.01 2.25 -0.74
CA ILE A 92 -4.18 1.51 -1.22
C ILE A 92 -4.32 0.23 -0.38
N ASN A 93 -5.41 0.17 0.39
CA ASN A 93 -5.74 -1.00 1.20
C ASN A 93 -6.00 -2.22 0.32
N GLU A 94 -5.59 -3.40 0.76
CA GLU A 94 -5.89 -4.67 0.13
C GLU A 94 -7.35 -5.08 0.39
N ASN A 95 -8.17 -5.05 -0.67
CA ASN A 95 -9.57 -5.44 -0.67
C ASN A 95 -10.02 -5.73 -2.11
N ALA A 96 -11.29 -6.11 -2.29
CA ALA A 96 -11.84 -6.46 -3.60
C ALA A 96 -11.78 -5.30 -4.64
N PHE A 97 -11.75 -4.05 -4.19
CA PHE A 97 -11.77 -2.86 -5.04
C PHE A 97 -10.38 -2.22 -5.24
N SER A 98 -9.30 -2.77 -4.65
CA SER A 98 -7.96 -2.16 -4.73
C SER A 98 -7.52 -1.89 -6.18
N LYS A 99 -7.84 -2.82 -7.08
CA LYS A 99 -7.55 -2.70 -8.51
C LYS A 99 -8.30 -1.55 -9.17
N GLU A 100 -9.61 -1.46 -8.94
CA GLU A 100 -10.43 -0.37 -9.49
C GLU A 100 -9.99 0.99 -8.95
N TYR A 101 -9.65 1.08 -7.66
CA TYR A 101 -9.09 2.29 -7.06
C TYR A 101 -7.76 2.68 -7.72
N PHE A 102 -6.88 1.70 -7.93
CA PHE A 102 -5.60 1.93 -8.60
C PHE A 102 -5.79 2.39 -10.04
N ASP A 103 -6.66 1.74 -10.81
CA ASP A 103 -6.92 2.10 -12.22
C ASP A 103 -7.53 3.49 -12.34
N TYR A 104 -8.52 3.80 -11.50
CA TYR A 104 -9.09 5.14 -11.43
C TYR A 104 -8.03 6.19 -11.06
N TYR A 105 -7.18 5.89 -10.08
CA TYR A 105 -6.11 6.78 -9.65
C TYR A 105 -5.09 7.03 -10.78
N VAL A 106 -4.63 5.97 -11.43
CA VAL A 106 -3.65 6.03 -12.54
C VAL A 106 -4.23 6.77 -13.74
N LYS A 107 -5.49 6.52 -14.10
CA LYS A 107 -6.22 7.28 -15.14
C LYS A 107 -6.21 8.78 -14.85
N ASN A 108 -6.63 9.17 -13.64
CA ASN A 108 -6.81 10.58 -13.31
C ASN A 108 -5.50 11.33 -13.02
N MET A 109 -4.53 10.66 -12.40
CA MET A 109 -3.28 11.29 -11.97
C MET A 109 -2.18 11.23 -13.01
N LEU A 110 -2.14 10.16 -13.82
CA LEU A 110 -1.09 9.94 -14.82
C LEU A 110 -1.62 10.03 -16.26
N GLY A 111 -2.93 10.15 -16.46
CA GLY A 111 -3.53 10.14 -17.80
C GLY A 111 -3.40 8.78 -18.50
N LEU A 112 -3.12 7.71 -17.75
CA LEU A 112 -2.89 6.37 -18.29
C LEU A 112 -4.14 5.53 -18.08
N THR A 113 -4.78 5.12 -19.17
CA THR A 113 -5.87 4.14 -19.12
C THR A 113 -5.95 3.39 -20.45
N SER A 114 -6.33 2.13 -20.39
CA SER A 114 -6.76 1.35 -21.56
C SER A 114 -8.26 1.53 -21.86
N ASP A 115 -9.01 2.10 -20.92
CA ASP A 115 -10.45 2.38 -21.01
C ASP A 115 -10.72 3.85 -20.61
N PRO A 116 -10.89 4.75 -21.59
CA PRO A 116 -11.20 6.16 -21.34
C PRO A 116 -12.52 6.39 -20.59
N ASP A 117 -13.48 5.49 -20.76
CA ASP A 117 -14.82 5.59 -20.18
C ASP A 117 -14.94 4.85 -18.85
N PHE A 118 -13.84 4.26 -18.35
CA PHE A 118 -13.79 3.57 -17.06
C PHE A 118 -14.22 4.49 -15.91
N GLU A 119 -15.36 4.15 -15.32
CA GLU A 119 -15.82 4.65 -14.04
C GLU A 119 -15.87 3.46 -13.07
N PRO A 120 -15.27 3.56 -11.89
CA PRO A 120 -15.22 2.44 -10.97
C PRO A 120 -16.61 2.11 -10.40
N GLU A 121 -16.86 0.88 -9.97
CA GLU A 121 -18.17 0.48 -9.43
C GLU A 121 -18.51 1.23 -8.13
N PHE A 122 -17.50 1.76 -7.43
CA PHE A 122 -17.72 2.66 -6.30
C PHE A 122 -18.11 4.09 -6.71
N ALA A 123 -17.82 4.53 -7.95
CA ALA A 123 -18.30 5.80 -8.49
C ALA A 123 -19.76 5.70 -8.95
N GLU A 124 -20.24 4.54 -9.41
CA GLU A 124 -21.67 4.35 -9.70
C GLU A 124 -22.56 4.42 -8.44
N LYS A 125 -21.98 4.28 -7.25
CA LYS A 125 -22.65 4.57 -5.97
C LYS A 125 -22.74 6.06 -5.64
N ASP A 126 -22.52 6.96 -6.60
CA ASP A 126 -22.69 8.41 -6.48
C ASP A 126 -24.13 8.88 -6.16
N GLN A 127 -25.08 7.97 -5.94
CA GLN A 127 -26.33 8.31 -5.23
C GLN A 127 -26.25 8.19 -3.70
N THR A 128 -25.16 7.70 -3.12
CA THR A 128 -25.02 7.62 -1.66
C THR A 128 -23.57 7.78 -1.20
N LEU A 129 -23.23 9.05 -0.95
CA LEU A 129 -22.24 9.52 0.03
C LEU A 129 -20.76 9.31 -0.35
N SER A 130 -20.11 10.44 -0.62
CA SER A 130 -18.70 10.58 -1.04
C SER A 130 -17.73 9.75 -0.18
N TYR A 131 -16.56 9.41 -0.72
CA TYR A 131 -15.43 8.78 -0.02
C TYR A 131 -15.16 9.28 1.41
N VAL A 132 -15.47 10.56 1.69
CA VAL A 132 -15.44 11.16 3.04
C VAL A 132 -16.37 10.47 4.03
N ASP A 133 -17.56 10.06 3.61
CA ASP A 133 -18.54 9.39 4.46
C ASP A 133 -18.21 7.91 4.66
N TYR A 134 -17.65 7.23 3.66
CA TYR A 134 -17.05 5.90 3.86
C TYR A 134 -15.94 5.94 4.92
N LEU A 135 -15.04 6.93 4.83
CA LEU A 135 -14.00 7.13 5.84
C LEU A 135 -14.61 7.45 7.23
N LYS A 136 -15.69 8.25 7.30
CA LYS A 136 -16.41 8.49 8.56
C LYS A 136 -17.03 7.20 9.12
N THR A 137 -17.58 6.32 8.29
CA THR A 137 -18.14 5.03 8.74
C THR A 137 -17.05 4.13 9.29
N GLN A 138 -15.88 4.06 8.64
CA GLN A 138 -14.74 3.29 9.15
C GLN A 138 -14.20 3.85 10.47
N VAL A 139 -14.12 5.18 10.61
CA VAL A 139 -13.74 5.84 11.87
C VAL A 139 -14.77 5.59 12.97
N ALA A 140 -16.07 5.63 12.65
CA ALA A 140 -17.14 5.35 13.61
C ALA A 140 -17.06 3.89 14.11
N PHE A 141 -16.85 2.94 13.20
CA PHE A 141 -16.65 1.53 13.55
C PHE A 141 -15.42 1.32 14.45
N LEU A 142 -14.29 1.97 14.14
CA LEU A 142 -13.10 1.90 14.98
C LEU A 142 -13.33 2.49 16.38
N ASN A 143 -14.06 3.61 16.49
CA ASN A 143 -14.43 4.18 17.78
C ASN A 143 -15.38 3.27 18.58
N GLU A 144 -16.28 2.57 17.91
CA GLU A 144 -17.16 1.59 18.55
C GLU A 144 -16.38 0.37 19.07
N VAL A 145 -15.44 -0.15 18.27
CA VAL A 145 -14.54 -1.24 18.68
C VAL A 145 -13.66 -0.82 19.86
N ILE A 146 -13.11 0.41 19.85
CA ILE A 146 -12.35 0.95 20.99
C ILE A 146 -13.25 1.05 22.23
N GLY A 147 -14.48 1.58 22.09
CA GLY A 147 -15.44 1.68 23.18
C GLY A 147 -15.83 0.31 23.76
N MET A 148 -15.93 -0.73 22.93
CA MET A 148 -16.17 -2.11 23.39
C MET A 148 -14.95 -2.70 24.11
N ILE A 149 -13.73 -2.40 23.66
CA ILE A 149 -12.48 -2.82 24.34
C ILE A 149 -12.35 -2.11 25.70
N GLU A 150 -12.67 -0.82 25.77
CA GLU A 150 -12.63 -0.04 27.01
C GLU A 150 -13.76 -0.42 27.99
N GLY A 151 -14.98 -0.68 27.49
CA GLY A 151 -16.11 -1.17 28.26
C GLY A 151 -15.90 -2.58 28.83
N ASN A 152 -15.20 -3.45 28.10
CA ASN A 152 -14.78 -4.76 28.62
C ASN A 152 -13.65 -4.66 29.65
N ARG A 153 -12.88 -3.56 29.66
CA ARG A 153 -11.82 -3.32 30.64
C ARG A 153 -12.37 -2.90 32.01
N THR A 154 -13.51 -2.19 32.05
CA THR A 154 -14.21 -1.83 33.30
C THR A 154 -15.05 -2.98 33.86
N GLY A 155 -15.49 -3.92 33.03
CA GLY A 155 -16.13 -5.17 33.46
C GLY A 155 -15.17 -6.19 34.09
N ALA A 156 -13.92 -6.26 33.63
CA ALA A 156 -12.92 -7.22 34.13
C ALA A 156 -12.37 -6.86 35.53
N THR A 157 -12.36 -5.59 35.93
CA THR A 157 -11.96 -5.16 37.28
C THR A 157 -12.98 -5.53 38.37
N ASN A 158 -14.26 -5.73 38.02
CA ASN A 158 -15.31 -6.04 38.99
C ASN A 158 -15.51 -7.56 39.20
N ALA A 159 -14.91 -8.40 38.36
CA ALA A 159 -15.03 -9.86 38.46
C ALA A 159 -14.00 -10.50 39.42
N SER A 160 -12.96 -9.77 39.82
CA SER A 160 -11.94 -10.24 40.77
C SER A 160 -12.25 -9.96 42.24
N GLU A 161 -13.36 -9.29 42.57
CA GLU A 161 -13.76 -9.00 43.97
C GLU A 161 -14.83 -9.95 44.54
N ASN A 162 -15.26 -10.98 43.78
CA ASN A 162 -16.31 -11.91 44.23
C ASN A 162 -15.96 -13.38 43.97
N ILE A 163 -14.72 -13.78 44.28
CA ILE A 163 -14.41 -15.19 44.56
C ILE A 163 -14.05 -15.26 46.05
N GLN A 164 -14.99 -15.81 46.82
CA GLN A 164 -14.90 -16.09 48.25
C GLN A 164 -13.71 -16.99 48.61
#